data_AF-A0A1I8AK05-F1
#
_entry.id   AF-A0A1I8AK05-F1
#
_cell.length_a   1.000
_cell.length_b   1.000
_cell.length_c   1.000
_cell.angle_alpha   90.00
_cell.angle_beta   90.00
_cell.angle_gamma   90.00
#
_symmetry.space_group_name_H-M   'P 1'
#
loop_
_entity.id
_entity.type
_entity.pdbx_description
1 polymer ?
#
loop_
_entity_poly.entity_id
_entity_poly.type
_entity_poly.pdbx_seq_one_letter_code
_entity_poly.pdbx_strand_id
1 'polypeptide(L)'
;MKIVRRFPYSSYSFALSSSSISEAWIDFASSLRRLENVIIVKKLDDDALRLFQKLVTGRKLSSLMMLAEVCGSMEVIKTLLCQDQFKNLPIWNNFEDWNGAAVGELLQFWSENSEELRGKSLILGNNCKGGVEQLEQFVLRRASPTATEDLGKVLKVCSTEECNFINRVFHHDNITYVKSPYVYKYEDAREGNARSLYVSFKCPTQEERRNMPRFPAGYDGYDDLSVMRYTTCLQIFFC
;
A
#
# COMPACT_ATOMS: atom_id res chain seq x y z
N MET A 1 -26.47 -4.92 -20.27
CA MET A 1 -26.56 -4.14 -19.02
C MET A 1 -26.79 -2.66 -19.35
N LYS A 2 -27.95 -2.07 -19.00
CA LYS A 2 -28.33 -0.70 -19.41
C LYS A 2 -27.66 0.42 -18.58
N ILE A 3 -27.21 0.14 -17.36
CA ILE A 3 -26.66 1.13 -16.43
C ILE A 3 -25.31 1.68 -16.91
N VAL A 4 -24.40 0.82 -17.39
CA VAL A 4 -23.07 1.22 -17.87
C VAL A 4 -23.15 2.21 -19.05
N ARG A 5 -24.14 2.04 -19.92
CA ARG A 5 -24.36 2.94 -21.06
C ARG A 5 -24.91 4.32 -20.66
N ARG A 6 -25.59 4.43 -19.51
CA ARG A 6 -26.17 5.69 -19.04
C ARG A 6 -25.14 6.61 -18.40
N PHE A 7 -24.06 6.05 -17.86
CA PHE A 7 -23.05 6.81 -17.12
C PHE A 7 -21.64 6.49 -17.64
N PRO A 8 -21.26 6.97 -18.84
CA PRO A 8 -19.98 6.62 -19.48
C PRO A 8 -18.74 7.16 -18.77
N TYR A 9 -18.92 7.96 -17.71
CA TYR A 9 -17.84 8.57 -16.92
C TYR A 9 -17.79 8.07 -15.47
N SER A 10 -18.71 7.18 -15.07
CA SER A 10 -18.68 6.61 -13.72
C SER A 10 -17.48 5.70 -13.54
N SER A 11 -16.87 5.75 -12.36
CA SER A 11 -15.94 4.73 -11.90
C SER A 11 -16.72 3.53 -11.37
N TYR A 12 -16.20 2.32 -11.60
CA TYR A 12 -16.79 1.09 -11.08
C TYR A 12 -15.86 0.42 -10.09
N SER A 13 -16.43 0.00 -8.97
CA SER A 13 -15.76 -0.75 -7.92
C SER A 13 -16.50 -2.05 -7.65
N PHE A 14 -15.77 -3.17 -7.58
CA PHE A 14 -16.35 -4.49 -7.32
C PHE A 14 -15.72 -5.13 -6.10
N ALA A 15 -16.53 -5.84 -5.32
CA ALA A 15 -16.06 -6.73 -4.27
C ALA A 15 -16.32 -8.19 -4.67
N LEU A 16 -15.25 -8.97 -4.73
CA LEU A 16 -15.25 -10.40 -5.00
C LEU A 16 -15.25 -11.15 -3.68
N SER A 17 -16.45 -11.54 -3.24
CA SER A 17 -16.68 -12.33 -2.01
C SER A 17 -16.70 -13.85 -2.25
N SER A 18 -16.29 -14.29 -3.45
CA SER A 18 -16.18 -15.70 -3.86
C SER A 18 -14.72 -16.03 -4.17
N SER A 19 -14.31 -17.29 -3.97
CA SER A 19 -13.02 -17.80 -4.45
C SER A 19 -13.00 -18.03 -5.95
N SER A 20 -14.17 -18.17 -6.58
CA SER A 20 -14.32 -18.40 -8.01
C SER A 20 -14.69 -17.13 -8.76
N ILE A 21 -14.22 -17.02 -10.01
CA ILE A 21 -14.56 -15.97 -10.96
C ILE A 21 -14.99 -16.64 -12.28
N SER A 22 -16.06 -16.16 -12.92
CA SER A 22 -16.47 -16.67 -14.22
C SER A 22 -15.89 -15.87 -15.37
N GLU A 23 -15.74 -16.49 -16.55
CA GLU A 23 -15.33 -15.78 -17.77
C GLU A 23 -16.27 -14.62 -18.10
N ALA A 24 -17.58 -14.82 -17.92
CA ALA A 24 -18.58 -13.77 -18.14
C ALA A 24 -18.34 -12.54 -17.24
N TRP A 25 -17.85 -12.71 -16.01
CA TRP A 25 -17.48 -11.57 -15.16
C TRP A 25 -16.22 -10.87 -15.67
N ILE A 26 -15.21 -11.62 -16.11
CA ILE A 26 -13.99 -11.05 -16.71
C ILE A 26 -14.31 -10.26 -17.97
N ASP A 27 -15.13 -10.82 -18.87
CA ASP A 27 -15.56 -10.14 -20.10
C ASP A 27 -16.33 -8.87 -19.77
N PHE A 28 -17.20 -8.93 -18.77
CA PHE A 28 -17.93 -7.78 -18.30
C PHE A 28 -17.00 -6.70 -17.73
N ALA A 29 -16.13 -7.03 -16.77
CA ALA A 29 -15.17 -6.10 -16.17
C ALA A 29 -14.23 -5.51 -17.24
N SER A 30 -13.80 -6.34 -18.18
CA SER A 30 -12.97 -5.93 -19.33
C SER A 30 -13.72 -5.07 -20.33
N SER A 31 -15.05 -5.11 -20.37
CA SER A 31 -15.85 -4.22 -21.23
C SER A 31 -16.02 -2.81 -20.65
N LEU A 32 -15.76 -2.63 -19.34
CA LEU A 32 -15.93 -1.33 -18.68
C LEU A 32 -14.90 -0.33 -19.18
N ARG A 33 -15.33 0.93 -19.30
CA ARG A 33 -14.42 2.02 -19.69
C ARG A 33 -13.44 2.38 -18.58
N ARG A 34 -13.87 2.32 -17.32
CA ARG A 34 -13.08 2.69 -16.13
C ARG A 34 -13.37 1.72 -14.98
N LEU A 35 -12.49 0.73 -14.80
CA LEU A 35 -12.54 -0.16 -13.64
C LEU A 35 -11.59 0.39 -12.58
N GLU A 36 -12.14 1.02 -11.55
CA GLU A 36 -11.34 1.78 -10.59
C GLU A 36 -10.74 0.86 -9.53
N ASN A 37 -11.58 0.08 -8.86
CA ASN A 37 -11.15 -0.76 -7.76
C ASN A 37 -11.75 -2.17 -7.84
N VAL A 38 -10.94 -3.18 -7.58
CA VAL A 38 -11.40 -4.54 -7.30
C VAL A 38 -10.96 -4.90 -5.89
N ILE A 39 -11.89 -5.39 -5.08
CA ILE A 39 -11.66 -5.83 -3.72
C ILE A 39 -11.75 -7.36 -3.72
N ILE A 40 -10.68 -8.06 -3.39
CA ILE A 40 -10.68 -9.52 -3.25
C ILE A 40 -10.79 -9.86 -1.77
N VAL A 41 -11.96 -10.39 -1.39
CA VAL A 41 -12.29 -10.70 0.01
C VAL A 41 -11.97 -12.16 0.35
N LYS A 42 -11.87 -13.05 -0.66
CA LYS A 42 -11.53 -14.46 -0.46
C LYS A 42 -10.39 -14.89 -1.38
N LYS A 43 -9.58 -15.84 -0.93
CA LYS A 43 -8.53 -16.47 -1.74
C LYS A 43 -9.16 -17.03 -3.01
N LEU A 44 -8.68 -16.53 -4.15
CA LEU A 44 -9.08 -17.03 -5.46
C LEU A 44 -8.50 -18.43 -5.66
N ASP A 45 -9.29 -19.34 -6.23
CA ASP A 45 -8.79 -20.62 -6.71
C ASP A 45 -7.92 -20.45 -7.96
N ASP A 46 -7.19 -21.50 -8.36
CA ASP A 46 -6.22 -21.43 -9.45
C ASP A 46 -6.86 -21.04 -10.79
N ASP A 47 -8.09 -21.53 -11.04
CA ASP A 47 -8.85 -21.17 -12.25
C ASP A 47 -9.27 -19.69 -12.23
N ALA A 48 -9.75 -19.20 -11.09
CA ALA A 48 -10.11 -17.81 -10.89
C ALA A 48 -8.89 -16.87 -10.95
N LEU A 49 -7.73 -17.29 -10.43
CA LEU A 49 -6.47 -16.55 -10.56
C LEU A 49 -6.05 -16.43 -12.03
N ARG A 50 -6.12 -17.53 -12.80
CA ARG A 50 -5.84 -17.51 -14.24
C ARG A 50 -6.78 -16.56 -14.98
N LEU A 51 -8.06 -16.55 -14.62
CA LEU A 51 -9.05 -15.65 -15.19
C LEU A 51 -8.79 -14.19 -14.78
N PHE A 52 -8.49 -13.93 -13.51
CA PHE A 52 -8.14 -12.61 -13.01
C PHE A 52 -6.87 -12.07 -13.68
N GLN A 53 -5.91 -12.93 -13.99
CA GLN A 53 -4.71 -12.56 -14.76
C GLN A 53 -5.09 -12.01 -16.14
N LYS A 54 -6.13 -12.52 -16.81
CA LYS A 54 -6.63 -11.93 -18.08
C LYS A 54 -7.08 -10.48 -17.88
N LEU A 55 -7.75 -10.18 -16.77
CA LEU A 55 -8.17 -8.81 -16.41
C LEU A 55 -6.96 -7.91 -16.13
N VAL A 56 -5.95 -8.43 -15.42
CA VAL A 56 -4.69 -7.72 -15.17
C VAL A 56 -3.99 -7.41 -16.49
N THR A 57 -3.86 -8.38 -17.40
CA THR A 57 -3.28 -8.16 -18.74
C THR A 57 -4.07 -7.13 -19.57
N GLY A 58 -5.37 -6.97 -19.31
CA GLY A 58 -6.21 -5.96 -19.93
C GLY A 58 -5.89 -4.50 -19.51
N ARG A 59 -5.04 -4.28 -18.51
CA ARG A 59 -4.57 -2.96 -18.04
C ARG A 59 -5.68 -1.94 -17.75
N LYS A 60 -6.78 -2.40 -17.15
CA LYS A 60 -7.93 -1.55 -16.81
C LYS A 60 -8.03 -1.16 -15.35
N LEU A 61 -7.31 -1.87 -14.48
CA LEU A 61 -7.42 -1.75 -13.05
C LEU A 61 -6.48 -0.67 -12.52
N SER A 62 -7.00 0.29 -11.75
CA SER A 62 -6.19 1.32 -11.08
C SER A 62 -5.88 1.01 -9.62
N SER A 63 -6.70 0.20 -8.96
CA SER A 63 -6.52 -0.19 -7.56
C SER A 63 -6.96 -1.63 -7.33
N LEU A 64 -6.22 -2.36 -6.51
CA LEU A 64 -6.54 -3.72 -6.07
C LEU A 64 -6.46 -3.77 -4.56
N MET A 65 -7.59 -3.92 -3.88
CA MET A 65 -7.62 -4.16 -2.46
C MET A 65 -7.68 -5.66 -2.18
N MET A 66 -6.89 -6.14 -1.22
CA MET A 66 -6.90 -7.54 -0.80
C MET A 66 -6.91 -7.65 0.71
N LEU A 67 -7.46 -8.75 1.22
CA LEU A 67 -7.23 -9.14 2.61
C LEU A 67 -5.84 -9.79 2.76
N ALA A 68 -5.19 -9.56 3.90
CA ALA A 68 -3.85 -10.06 4.20
C ALA A 68 -3.74 -11.59 4.10
N GLU A 69 -4.77 -12.34 4.54
CA GLU A 69 -4.85 -13.80 4.43
C GLU A 69 -4.99 -14.30 2.97
N VAL A 70 -5.50 -13.42 2.11
CA VAL A 70 -5.89 -13.69 0.73
C VAL A 70 -4.79 -13.28 -0.25
N CYS A 71 -3.68 -12.72 0.25
CA CYS A 71 -2.58 -12.21 -0.57
C CYS A 71 -2.30 -13.21 -1.71
N GLY A 72 -2.71 -12.83 -2.92
CA GLY A 72 -2.90 -13.76 -4.02
C GLY A 72 -1.56 -14.28 -4.55
N SER A 73 -1.56 -14.78 -5.78
CA SER A 73 -0.28 -15.01 -6.46
C SER A 73 0.51 -13.70 -6.51
N MET A 74 1.67 -13.67 -5.85
CA MET A 74 2.52 -12.50 -5.82
C MET A 74 2.97 -12.10 -7.23
N GLU A 75 3.09 -13.05 -8.16
CA GLU A 75 3.40 -12.79 -9.56
C GLU A 75 2.35 -11.89 -10.22
N VAL A 76 1.06 -12.12 -9.92
CA VAL A 76 -0.05 -11.30 -10.43
C VAL A 76 0.02 -9.89 -9.87
N ILE A 77 0.33 -9.75 -8.57
CA ILE A 77 0.46 -8.45 -7.89
C ILE A 77 1.65 -7.65 -8.46
N LYS A 78 2.82 -8.30 -8.61
CA LYS A 78 4.02 -7.71 -9.22
C LYS A 78 3.74 -7.25 -10.65
N THR A 79 3.10 -8.10 -11.46
CA THR A 79 2.69 -7.76 -12.83
C THR A 79 1.76 -6.54 -12.86
N LEU A 80 0.82 -6.47 -11.92
CA LEU A 80 -0.12 -5.35 -11.81
C LEU A 80 0.58 -4.06 -11.37
N LEU A 81 1.53 -4.13 -10.44
CA LEU A 81 2.34 -3.00 -9.98
C LEU A 81 3.26 -2.43 -11.06
N CYS A 82 3.60 -3.17 -12.10
CA CYS A 82 4.37 -2.63 -13.23
C CYS A 82 3.49 -1.91 -14.29
N GLN A 83 2.18 -1.78 -14.07
CA GLN A 83 1.29 -1.16 -15.05
C GLN A 83 1.13 0.33 -14.79
N ASP A 84 1.24 1.14 -15.85
CA ASP A 84 1.20 2.61 -15.77
C ASP A 84 -0.08 3.15 -15.13
N GLN A 85 -1.23 2.50 -15.40
CA GLN A 85 -2.52 2.95 -14.87
C GLN A 85 -2.78 2.50 -13.43
N PHE A 86 -2.01 1.53 -12.92
CA PHE A 86 -2.17 1.04 -11.56
C PHE A 86 -1.53 2.02 -10.58
N LYS A 87 -2.22 2.29 -9.47
CA LYS A 87 -1.81 3.31 -8.51
C LYS A 87 -1.65 2.74 -7.11
N ASN A 88 -2.65 2.01 -6.63
CA ASN A 88 -2.76 1.70 -5.21
C ASN A 88 -3.00 0.21 -4.96
N LEU A 89 -2.23 -0.35 -4.03
CA LEU A 89 -2.39 -1.70 -3.53
C LEU A 89 -2.75 -1.67 -2.03
N PRO A 90 -4.04 -1.55 -1.67
CA PRO A 90 -4.46 -1.72 -0.29
C PRO A 90 -4.40 -3.19 0.17
N ILE A 91 -3.75 -3.45 1.31
CA ILE A 91 -3.76 -4.71 2.03
C ILE A 91 -4.44 -4.47 3.39
N TRP A 92 -5.59 -5.11 3.60
CA TRP A 92 -6.34 -5.00 4.84
C TRP A 92 -6.13 -6.23 5.71
N ASN A 93 -5.66 -6.01 6.93
CA ASN A 93 -5.39 -7.09 7.87
C ASN A 93 -6.34 -7.04 9.07
N ASN A 94 -7.26 -8.01 9.13
CA ASN A 94 -8.17 -8.18 10.27
C ASN A 94 -7.67 -9.20 11.30
N PHE A 95 -6.46 -9.74 11.12
CA PHE A 95 -5.90 -10.81 11.95
C PHE A 95 -4.79 -10.27 12.86
N GLU A 96 -4.68 -10.83 14.06
CA GLU A 96 -3.66 -10.43 15.04
C GLU A 96 -2.25 -10.90 14.62
N ASP A 97 -2.14 -12.08 14.01
CA ASP A 97 -0.87 -12.79 13.76
C ASP A 97 -0.30 -12.63 12.34
N TRP A 98 -0.73 -11.63 11.58
CA TRP A 98 -0.18 -11.42 10.24
C TRP A 98 1.28 -10.95 10.30
N ASN A 99 2.20 -11.78 9.79
CA ASN A 99 3.65 -11.53 9.83
C ASN A 99 4.16 -10.51 8.79
N GLY A 100 3.27 -10.00 7.93
CA GLY A 100 3.64 -9.00 6.91
C GLY A 100 4.49 -9.51 5.75
N ALA A 101 4.80 -10.81 5.61
CA ALA A 101 5.79 -11.31 4.65
C ALA A 101 5.61 -10.79 3.21
N ALA A 102 4.35 -10.64 2.77
CA ALA A 102 4.03 -10.04 1.47
C ALA A 102 4.57 -8.61 1.30
N VAL A 103 4.58 -7.80 2.36
CA VAL A 103 5.16 -6.45 2.38
C VAL A 103 6.67 -6.53 2.14
N GLY A 104 7.36 -7.45 2.82
CA GLY A 104 8.80 -7.66 2.62
C GLY A 104 9.14 -8.03 1.18
N GLU A 105 8.34 -8.92 0.57
CA GLU A 105 8.51 -9.31 -0.83
C GLU A 105 8.23 -8.15 -1.79
N LEU A 106 7.21 -7.32 -1.53
CA LEU A 106 6.90 -6.13 -2.33
C LEU A 106 7.98 -5.05 -2.22
N LEU A 107 8.57 -4.84 -1.04
CA LEU A 107 9.69 -3.91 -0.85
C LEU A 107 10.94 -4.40 -1.57
N GLN A 108 11.21 -5.71 -1.54
CA GLN A 108 12.29 -6.29 -2.33
C GLN A 108 12.02 -6.14 -3.83
N PHE A 109 10.78 -6.36 -4.29
CA PHE A 109 10.41 -6.15 -5.68
C PHE A 109 10.58 -4.69 -6.13
N TRP A 110 10.16 -3.72 -5.31
CA TRP A 110 10.41 -2.30 -5.56
C TRP A 110 11.89 -2.00 -5.71
N SER A 111 12.72 -2.62 -4.89
CA SER A 111 14.16 -2.40 -4.97
C SER A 111 14.81 -2.91 -6.25
N GLU A 112 14.14 -3.80 -6.99
CA GLU A 112 14.61 -4.35 -8.25
C GLU A 112 13.96 -3.63 -9.46
N ASN A 113 12.86 -2.90 -9.23
CA ASN A 113 11.97 -2.34 -10.27
C ASN A 113 11.46 -0.94 -9.86
N SER A 114 12.35 -0.10 -9.31
CA SER A 114 11.93 1.16 -8.67
C SER A 114 11.33 2.16 -9.65
N GLU A 115 11.82 2.19 -10.89
CA GLU A 115 11.28 3.06 -11.94
C GLU A 115 9.87 2.65 -12.35
N GLU A 116 9.63 1.34 -12.51
CA GLU A 116 8.31 0.80 -12.84
C GLU A 116 7.31 1.03 -11.72
N LEU A 117 7.75 1.07 -10.46
CA LEU A 117 6.87 1.27 -9.31
C LEU A 117 6.67 2.75 -8.96
N ARG A 118 7.37 3.66 -9.61
CA ARG A 118 7.29 5.10 -9.34
C ARG A 118 5.85 5.61 -9.43
N GLY A 119 5.45 6.41 -8.44
CA GLY A 119 4.11 7.00 -8.35
C GLY A 119 3.03 6.03 -7.87
N LYS A 120 3.40 4.82 -7.40
CA LYS A 120 2.47 3.84 -6.83
C LYS A 120 2.56 3.82 -5.31
N SER A 121 1.52 3.31 -4.67
CA SER A 121 1.49 3.19 -3.21
C SER A 121 1.01 1.83 -2.73
N LEU A 122 1.63 1.36 -1.65
CA LEU A 122 1.22 0.23 -0.85
C LEU A 122 0.57 0.77 0.42
N ILE A 123 -0.70 0.41 0.65
CA ILE A 123 -1.46 0.89 1.80
C ILE A 123 -1.78 -0.30 2.69
N LEU A 124 -1.33 -0.28 3.93
CA LEU A 124 -1.69 -1.27 4.95
C LEU A 124 -2.79 -0.68 5.83
N GLY A 125 -3.85 -1.45 6.06
CA GLY A 125 -4.99 -1.04 6.86
C GLY A 125 -5.30 -2.02 7.98
N ASN A 126 -5.84 -1.49 9.07
CA ASN A 126 -6.18 -2.19 10.30
C ASN A 126 -4.90 -2.65 11.04
N ASN A 127 -4.65 -3.94 11.29
CA ASN A 127 -3.43 -4.32 12.03
C ASN A 127 -2.17 -4.29 11.13
N CYS A 128 -1.38 -3.23 11.25
CA CYS A 128 -0.19 -3.00 10.40
C CYS A 128 1.12 -3.56 10.99
N LYS A 129 1.11 -4.16 12.19
CA LYS A 129 2.33 -4.49 12.95
C LYS A 129 3.34 -5.31 12.14
N GLY A 130 2.92 -6.44 11.56
CA GLY A 130 3.83 -7.28 10.76
C GLY A 130 4.38 -6.57 9.52
N GLY A 131 3.56 -5.74 8.86
CA GLY A 131 4.02 -4.95 7.72
C GLY A 131 5.03 -3.86 8.10
N VAL A 132 4.85 -3.23 9.26
CA VAL A 132 5.82 -2.28 9.84
C VAL A 132 7.13 -2.99 10.16
N GLU A 133 7.10 -4.17 10.79
CA GLU A 133 8.29 -4.96 11.09
C GLU A 133 9.08 -5.31 9.81
N GLN A 134 8.40 -5.69 8.72
CA GLN A 134 9.04 -5.95 7.43
C GLN A 134 9.67 -4.69 6.82
N LEU A 135 9.00 -3.54 6.92
CA LEU A 135 9.54 -2.26 6.46
C LEU A 135 10.80 -1.86 7.24
N GLU A 136 10.76 -1.95 8.57
CA GLU A 136 11.90 -1.66 9.45
C GLU A 136 13.10 -2.54 9.10
N GLN A 137 12.89 -3.86 9.01
CA GLN A 137 13.94 -4.82 8.64
C GLN A 137 14.52 -4.52 7.26
N PHE A 138 13.68 -4.21 6.28
CA PHE A 138 14.11 -3.87 4.93
C PHE A 138 15.01 -2.63 4.91
N VAL A 139 14.56 -1.55 5.55
CA VAL A 139 15.26 -0.25 5.59
C VAL A 139 16.58 -0.36 6.35
N LEU A 140 16.59 -1.00 7.53
CA LEU A 140 17.79 -1.18 8.35
C LEU A 140 18.84 -2.04 7.64
N ARG A 141 18.43 -3.19 7.08
CA ARG A 141 19.32 -4.09 6.34
C ARG A 141 20.00 -3.40 5.16
N ARG A 142 19.32 -2.46 4.51
CA ARG A 142 19.86 -1.70 3.38
C ARG A 142 20.72 -0.52 3.78
N ALA A 143 20.42 0.16 4.89
CA ALA A 143 21.23 1.27 5.36
C ALA A 143 22.65 0.84 5.76
N SER A 144 22.80 -0.25 6.51
CA SER A 144 24.10 -0.86 6.76
C SER A 144 23.94 -2.27 7.33
N PRO A 145 24.74 -3.26 6.89
CA PRO A 145 24.75 -4.59 7.48
C PRO A 145 25.14 -4.61 8.97
N THR A 146 25.81 -3.55 9.43
CA THR A 146 26.37 -3.41 10.78
C THR A 146 25.74 -2.28 11.58
N ALA A 147 24.81 -1.50 11.00
CA ALA A 147 24.19 -0.40 11.75
C ALA A 147 23.31 -0.96 12.87
N THR A 148 23.52 -0.37 14.04
CA THR A 148 22.60 -0.44 15.17
C THR A 148 21.21 0.04 14.78
N GLU A 149 20.20 -0.53 15.44
CA GLU A 149 18.76 -0.55 15.18
C GLU A 149 18.02 0.81 15.17
N ASP A 150 18.74 1.92 15.00
CA ASP A 150 18.16 3.26 15.09
C ASP A 150 17.50 3.68 13.77
N LEU A 151 16.23 3.30 13.63
CA LEU A 151 15.39 3.65 12.50
C LEU A 151 15.34 5.17 12.26
N GLY A 152 15.48 6.00 13.30
CA GLY A 152 15.46 7.46 13.20
C GLY A 152 16.66 8.05 12.47
N LYS A 153 17.76 7.31 12.35
CA LYS A 153 18.91 7.71 11.52
C LYS A 153 18.69 7.42 10.04
N VAL A 154 17.81 6.47 9.73
CA VAL A 154 17.59 5.99 8.37
C VAL A 154 16.36 6.62 7.74
N LEU A 155 15.27 6.74 8.51
CA LEU A 155 14.06 7.44 8.11
C LEU A 155 14.12 8.89 8.56
N LYS A 156 14.26 9.81 7.60
CA LYS A 156 14.31 11.25 7.86
C LYS A 156 12.91 11.85 7.74
N VAL A 157 12.56 12.78 8.62
CA VAL A 157 11.32 13.56 8.48
C VAL A 157 11.36 14.36 7.17
N CYS A 158 10.28 14.31 6.41
CA CYS A 158 10.15 15.05 5.15
C CYS A 158 10.02 16.55 5.39
N SER A 159 10.60 17.32 4.48
CA SER A 159 10.37 18.77 4.37
C SER A 159 8.94 19.09 3.96
N THR A 160 8.51 20.35 4.15
CA THR A 160 7.20 20.81 3.68
C THR A 160 7.07 20.70 2.16
N GLU A 161 8.14 20.96 1.41
CA GLU A 161 8.20 20.84 -0.04
C GLU A 161 8.00 19.38 -0.49
N GLU A 162 8.64 18.43 0.18
CA GLU A 162 8.46 16.99 -0.08
C GLU A 162 7.03 16.54 0.26
N CYS A 163 6.48 16.97 1.40
CA CYS A 163 5.09 16.70 1.73
C CYS A 163 4.11 17.26 0.67
N ASN A 164 4.35 18.48 0.17
CA ASN A 164 3.56 19.07 -0.90
C ASN A 164 3.72 18.32 -2.22
N PHE A 165 4.93 17.86 -2.53
CA PHE A 165 5.19 17.02 -3.70
C PHE A 165 4.42 15.71 -3.62
N ILE A 166 4.46 15.01 -2.48
CA ILE A 166 3.73 13.75 -2.26
C ILE A 166 2.23 13.98 -2.39
N ASN A 167 1.70 15.04 -1.77
CA ASN A 167 0.29 15.40 -1.89
C ASN A 167 -0.13 15.66 -3.35
N ARG A 168 0.76 16.22 -4.18
CA ARG A 168 0.52 16.47 -5.61
C ARG A 168 0.63 15.20 -6.46
N VAL A 169 1.65 14.37 -6.23
CA VAL A 169 1.89 13.17 -7.04
C VAL A 169 0.89 12.08 -6.72
N PHE A 170 0.59 11.90 -5.44
CA PHE A 170 -0.28 10.84 -4.95
C PHE A 170 -1.69 11.35 -4.65
N HIS A 171 -2.08 12.52 -5.20
CA HIS A 171 -3.39 13.20 -5.10
C HIS A 171 -4.47 12.26 -4.55
N HIS A 172 -4.63 12.27 -3.22
CA HIS A 172 -5.19 11.13 -2.50
C HIS A 172 -6.62 10.80 -2.93
N ASP A 173 -6.81 9.52 -3.27
CA ASP A 173 -8.02 8.78 -2.95
C ASP A 173 -8.44 9.14 -1.53
N ASN A 174 -9.48 9.98 -1.37
CA ASN A 174 -10.36 10.27 -0.22
C ASN A 174 -10.01 9.87 1.24
N ILE A 175 -8.77 9.51 1.60
CA ILE A 175 -8.35 9.18 2.95
C ILE A 175 -8.08 10.51 3.65
N THR A 176 -9.17 11.11 4.15
CA THR A 176 -9.09 12.30 4.98
C THR A 176 -8.56 11.91 6.34
N TYR A 177 -7.29 12.24 6.62
CA TYR A 177 -6.75 12.14 7.97
C TYR A 177 -7.25 13.31 8.82
N VAL A 178 -7.67 13.04 10.06
CA VAL A 178 -8.10 14.07 11.01
C VAL A 178 -6.94 14.98 11.43
N LYS A 179 -5.70 14.47 11.40
CA LYS A 179 -4.46 15.20 11.61
C LYS A 179 -3.50 14.81 10.49
N SER A 180 -2.78 15.79 9.93
CA SER A 180 -1.79 15.50 8.87
C SER A 180 -0.80 14.46 9.38
N PRO A 181 -0.63 13.33 8.68
CA PRO A 181 0.35 12.33 9.08
C PRO A 181 1.76 12.91 8.89
N TYR A 182 2.69 12.50 9.76
CA TYR A 182 4.12 12.72 9.51
C TYR A 182 4.53 11.85 8.33
N VAL A 183 5.32 12.41 7.44
CA VAL A 183 5.89 11.68 6.32
C VAL A 183 7.39 11.57 6.53
N TYR A 184 7.88 10.35 6.45
CA TYR A 184 9.28 10.00 6.56
C TYR A 184 9.81 9.57 5.21
N LYS A 185 11.10 9.79 4.97
CA LYS A 185 11.80 9.45 3.74
C LYS A 185 12.93 8.49 4.04
N TYR A 186 13.00 7.44 3.26
CA TYR A 186 14.16 6.57 3.12
C TYR A 186 14.81 6.81 1.77
N GLU A 187 16.14 6.98 1.74
CA GLU A 187 16.94 7.09 0.52
C GLU A 187 17.86 5.87 0.40
N ASP A 188 17.77 5.14 -0.71
CA ASP A 188 18.69 4.03 -1.02
C ASP A 188 19.82 4.54 -1.91
N ALA A 189 21.03 4.64 -1.34
CA ALA A 189 22.20 5.22 -2.00
C ALA A 189 23.08 4.19 -2.74
N ARG A 190 22.70 2.91 -2.78
CA ARG A 190 23.61 1.83 -3.23
C ARG A 190 23.93 1.82 -4.73
N GLU A 191 23.12 2.44 -5.58
CA GLU A 191 23.17 2.23 -7.04
C GLU A 191 23.40 3.50 -7.88
N GLY A 192 23.87 4.59 -7.27
CA GLY A 192 24.18 5.85 -7.98
C GLY A 192 22.94 6.64 -8.45
N ASN A 193 21.79 5.98 -8.63
CA ASN A 193 20.48 6.58 -8.74
C ASN A 193 19.80 6.54 -7.38
N ALA A 194 19.61 7.70 -6.76
CA ALA A 194 18.91 7.81 -5.48
C ALA A 194 17.42 7.50 -5.69
N ARG A 195 17.00 6.28 -5.35
CA ARG A 195 15.59 5.90 -5.23
C ARG A 195 15.09 6.18 -3.82
N SER A 196 13.85 6.61 -3.69
CA SER A 196 13.29 7.00 -2.38
C SER A 196 12.00 6.26 -2.07
N LEU A 197 11.85 5.87 -0.81
CA LEU A 197 10.55 5.51 -0.26
C LEU A 197 10.07 6.63 0.64
N TYR A 198 8.78 6.95 0.55
CA TYR A 198 8.13 7.78 1.55
C TYR A 198 7.18 6.94 2.37
N VAL A 199 7.16 7.17 3.67
CA VAL A 199 6.37 6.41 4.63
C VAL A 199 5.51 7.38 5.40
N SER A 200 4.21 7.18 5.36
CA SER A 200 3.21 7.95 6.11
C SER A 200 2.41 7.00 6.96
N PHE A 201 2.09 7.37 8.20
CA PHE A 201 1.22 6.55 9.04
C PHE A 201 0.30 7.38 9.91
N LYS A 202 -0.88 6.81 10.21
CA LYS A 202 -1.86 7.46 11.06
C LYS A 202 -1.49 7.23 12.52
N CYS A 203 -1.28 8.32 13.27
CA CYS A 203 -1.18 8.23 14.72
C CYS A 203 -2.54 7.78 15.30
N PRO A 204 -2.56 6.79 16.21
CA PRO A 204 -3.78 6.39 16.88
C PRO A 204 -4.39 7.57 17.64
N THR A 205 -5.70 7.72 17.52
CA THR A 205 -6.52 8.72 18.20
C THR A 205 -6.42 8.58 19.71
N GLN A 206 -6.74 9.64 20.45
CA GLN A 206 -6.66 9.63 21.91
C GLN A 206 -7.56 8.57 22.55
N GLU A 207 -8.66 8.19 21.89
CA GLU A 207 -9.54 7.10 22.34
C GLU A 207 -8.88 5.73 22.14
N GLU A 208 -8.23 5.49 21.00
CA GLU A 208 -7.41 4.28 20.76
C GLU A 208 -6.22 4.20 21.73
N ARG A 209 -5.72 5.35 22.21
CA ARG A 209 -4.63 5.42 23.20
C ARG A 209 -5.04 5.09 24.63
N ARG A 210 -6.33 4.91 24.97
CA ARG A 210 -6.76 4.62 26.35
C ARG A 210 -6.12 3.34 26.93
N ASN A 211 -5.70 2.42 26.08
CA ASN A 211 -5.01 1.18 26.44
C ASN A 211 -3.49 1.20 26.23
N MET A 212 -2.91 2.32 25.76
CA MET A 212 -1.46 2.45 25.57
C MET A 212 -0.79 3.14 26.77
N PRO A 213 0.50 2.87 27.03
CA PRO A 213 1.29 3.61 28.00
C PRO A 213 1.14 5.12 27.77
N ARG A 214 0.78 5.86 28.83
CA ARG A 214 0.56 7.31 28.73
C ARG A 214 1.89 8.03 28.58
N PHE A 215 2.13 8.59 27.40
CA PHE A 215 3.20 9.55 27.18
C PHE A 215 2.64 10.98 27.23
N PRO A 216 3.35 11.96 27.82
CA PRO A 216 2.89 13.34 27.92
C PRO A 216 2.70 13.96 26.53
N ALA A 217 1.59 14.69 26.34
CA ALA A 217 1.26 15.34 25.08
C ALA A 217 2.04 16.66 24.93
N GLY A 218 2.93 16.74 23.93
CA GLY A 218 3.54 17.98 23.46
C GLY A 218 2.81 18.54 22.23
N TYR A 219 2.76 19.87 22.12
CA TYR A 219 2.22 20.57 20.93
C TYR A 219 3.16 20.46 19.72
N ASP A 220 4.42 20.11 19.94
CA ASP A 220 5.36 19.66 18.93
C ASP A 220 5.17 18.16 18.78
N GLY A 221 4.42 17.73 17.76
CA GLY A 221 4.02 16.34 17.65
C GLY A 221 5.23 15.40 17.64
N TYR A 222 5.08 14.31 18.39
CA TYR A 222 6.08 13.27 18.61
C TYR A 222 6.69 12.80 17.29
N ASP A 223 7.96 13.16 17.05
CA ASP A 223 8.82 12.49 16.07
C ASP A 223 9.33 11.18 16.69
N ASP A 224 8.40 10.27 16.91
CA ASP A 224 8.66 8.99 17.54
C ASP A 224 8.22 7.88 16.61
N LEU A 225 9.18 7.39 15.82
CA LEU A 225 8.95 6.27 14.91
C LEU A 225 8.48 5.00 15.63
N SER A 226 8.65 4.88 16.96
CA SER A 226 8.10 3.75 17.71
C SER A 226 6.57 3.69 17.64
N VAL A 227 5.89 4.83 17.42
CA VAL A 227 4.43 4.86 17.27
C VAL A 227 3.96 4.25 15.95
N MET A 228 4.85 4.09 14.96
CA MET A 228 4.55 3.42 13.70
C MET A 228 4.09 1.98 13.93
N ARG A 229 4.67 1.26 14.91
CA ARG A 229 4.31 -0.14 15.23
C ARG A 229 2.88 -0.30 15.75
N TYR A 230 2.26 0.78 16.20
CA TYR A 230 0.88 0.80 16.72
C TYR A 230 -0.10 1.48 15.75
N THR A 231 0.34 1.80 14.52
CA THR A 231 -0.54 2.44 13.54
C THR A 231 -1.60 1.47 13.02
N THR A 232 -2.80 2.00 12.81
CA THR A 232 -3.89 1.30 12.12
C THR A 232 -3.87 1.52 10.61
N CYS A 233 -2.97 2.39 10.11
CA CYS A 233 -2.81 2.64 8.69
C CYS A 233 -1.39 3.11 8.39
N LEU A 234 -0.66 2.30 7.61
CA LEU A 234 0.66 2.62 7.07
C LEU A 234 0.54 2.78 5.55
N GLN A 235 1.10 3.84 4.99
CA GLN A 235 1.19 4.05 3.56
C GLN A 235 2.65 4.19 3.16
N ILE A 236 3.03 3.43 2.14
CA ILE A 236 4.36 3.43 1.55
C ILE A 236 4.23 3.91 0.11
N PHE A 237 4.94 4.97 -0.23
CA PHE A 237 4.97 5.55 -1.56
C PHE A 237 6.29 5.23 -2.25
N PHE A 238 6.20 4.73 -3.48
CA PHE A 238 7.35 4.39 -4.31
C PHE A 238 7.72 5.58 -5.20
N CYS A 239 8.94 6.13 -5.06
CA CYS A 239 9.38 7.36 -5.73
C CYS A 239 10.73 7.25 -6.44
#